data_AF-Q12143-F1
#
_entry.id   AF-Q12143-F1
#
_cell.length_a   1.000
_cell.length_b   1.000
_cell.length_c   1.000
_cell.angle_alpha   90.00
_cell.angle_beta   90.00
_cell.angle_gamma   90.00
#
_symmetry.space_group_name_H-M   'P 1'
#
loop_
_entity.id
_entity.type
_entity.pdbx_description
1 polymer ?
#
loop_
_entity_poly.entity_id
_entity_poly.type
_entity_poly.pdbx_seq_one_letter_code
_entity_poly.pdbx_strand_id
1 'polypeptide(L)'
;MSQGQSKKLDVTVEQLRSIYHQFHDILEEKTDLHLPKKEYDDDAVRREVQIQLQEFLLSAMTMASKSLEVVNADTVGKTVKQLIMESQEKYMEPFDLDLNEQVRKMYQEWEDETVKVAQLRQTGPAKINEVYNNSKDEYLAQLDGRIGVLQARMMQQQSADHDDSTDDADDHINWEHIKQDYVASLNELYQTQQDLPKVRYNVEKVKRLMDFLEED
;
A
#
# COMPACT_ATOMS: atom_id res chain seq x y z
N MET A 1 27.91 33.30 69.19
CA MET A 1 27.25 32.11 68.62
C MET A 1 26.67 32.50 67.27
N SER A 2 27.34 32.15 66.18
CA SER A 2 26.74 32.22 64.85
C SER A 2 26.72 30.79 64.34
N GLN A 3 25.54 30.19 64.36
CA GLN A 3 25.32 28.86 63.81
C GLN A 3 25.76 28.89 62.36
N GLY A 4 26.76 28.07 62.02
CA GLY A 4 27.24 27.94 60.65
C GLY A 4 26.09 27.51 59.77
N GLN A 5 25.51 28.46 59.04
CA GLN A 5 24.68 28.16 57.89
C GLN A 5 25.61 27.42 56.93
N SER A 6 25.48 26.10 56.87
CA SER A 6 26.13 25.29 55.85
C SER A 6 25.69 25.88 54.52
N LYS A 7 26.61 26.55 53.83
CA LYS A 7 26.39 27.16 52.52
C LYS A 7 25.87 26.05 51.60
N LYS A 8 24.58 26.12 51.24
CA LYS A 8 24.00 25.21 50.25
C LYS A 8 24.70 25.43 48.91
N LEU A 9 24.78 24.38 48.11
CA LEU A 9 25.32 24.49 46.77
C LEU A 9 24.22 24.98 45.82
N ASP A 10 24.46 26.12 45.19
CA ASP A 10 23.60 26.65 44.14
C ASP A 10 23.68 25.76 42.90
N VAL A 11 22.55 25.22 42.44
CA VAL A 11 22.44 24.34 41.27
C VAL A 11 21.27 24.79 40.40
N THR A 12 21.42 24.76 39.08
CA THR A 12 20.29 25.02 38.17
C THR A 12 19.47 23.76 37.91
N VAL A 13 18.20 23.89 37.52
CA VAL A 13 17.34 22.75 37.15
C VAL A 13 17.96 21.90 36.03
N GLU A 14 18.62 22.53 35.06
CA GLU A 14 19.30 21.86 33.96
C GLU A 14 20.51 21.05 34.45
N GLN A 15 21.29 21.60 35.39
CA GLN A 15 22.38 20.87 36.03
C GLN A 15 21.86 19.70 36.86
N LEU A 16 20.80 19.93 37.63
CA LEU A 16 20.16 18.90 38.43
C LEU A 16 19.62 17.76 37.55
N ARG A 17 18.99 18.10 36.41
CA ARG A 17 18.54 17.15 35.38
C ARG A 17 19.73 16.40 34.76
N SER A 18 20.80 17.11 34.41
CA SER A 18 22.01 16.50 33.84
C SER A 18 22.63 15.50 34.81
N ILE A 19 22.71 15.84 36.09
CA ILE A 19 23.19 14.95 37.15
C ILE A 19 22.27 13.72 37.28
N TYR A 20 20.95 13.92 37.31
CA TYR A 20 20.00 12.81 37.35
C TYR A 20 20.17 11.88 36.15
N HIS A 21 20.29 12.43 34.94
CA HIS A 21 20.45 11.64 33.73
C HIS A 21 21.79 10.88 33.72
N GLN A 22 22.90 11.54 34.07
CA GLN A 22 24.20 10.87 34.17
C GLN A 22 24.18 9.71 35.17
N PHE A 23 23.56 9.89 36.34
CA PHE A 23 23.42 8.79 37.29
C PHE A 23 22.50 7.69 36.77
N HIS A 24 21.40 8.04 36.10
CA HIS A 24 20.50 7.07 35.50
C HIS A 24 21.22 6.23 34.43
N ASP A 25 21.96 6.87 33.52
CA ASP A 25 22.69 6.22 32.44
C ASP A 25 23.80 5.30 32.99
N ILE A 26 24.50 5.74 34.04
CA ILE A 26 25.51 4.91 34.73
C ILE A 26 24.83 3.69 35.38
N LEU A 27 23.68 3.87 36.04
CA LEU A 27 22.95 2.76 36.63
C LEU A 27 22.43 1.80 35.56
N GLU A 28 21.94 2.31 34.44
CA GLU A 28 21.46 1.52 33.31
C GLU A 28 22.60 0.73 32.65
N GLU A 29 23.75 1.36 32.40
CA GLU A 29 24.95 0.69 31.88
C GLU A 29 25.42 -0.43 32.85
N LYS A 30 25.38 -0.17 34.15
CA LYS A 30 25.70 -1.19 35.17
C LYS A 30 24.68 -2.32 35.19
N THR A 31 23.39 -2.02 35.07
CA THR A 31 22.38 -3.09 34.97
C THR A 31 22.58 -3.93 33.72
N ASP A 32 22.88 -3.31 32.59
CA ASP A 32 23.00 -4.00 31.31
C ASP A 32 24.22 -4.93 31.26
N LEU A 33 25.25 -4.61 32.05
CA LEU A 33 26.42 -5.47 32.22
C LEU A 33 26.15 -6.67 33.15
N HIS A 34 25.29 -6.49 34.17
CA HIS A 34 25.11 -7.48 35.24
C HIS A 34 23.84 -8.32 35.12
N LEU A 35 22.81 -7.82 34.45
CA LEU A 35 21.59 -8.56 34.17
C LEU A 35 21.77 -9.43 32.91
N PRO A 36 21.14 -10.62 32.86
CA PRO A 36 21.14 -11.46 31.68
C PRO A 36 20.70 -10.68 30.44
N LYS A 37 21.41 -10.87 29.33
CA LYS A 37 21.04 -10.26 28.05
C LYS A 37 19.68 -10.80 27.60
N LYS A 38 18.90 -9.94 26.94
CA LYS A 38 17.56 -10.18 26.39
C LYS A 38 17.50 -11.48 25.56
N GLU A 39 17.32 -12.63 26.19
CA GLU A 39 16.95 -13.87 25.48
C GLU A 39 15.43 -14.05 25.45
N TYR A 40 14.71 -13.42 26.38
CA TYR A 40 13.24 -13.49 26.45
C TYR A 40 12.64 -12.11 26.70
N ASP A 41 11.59 -11.80 25.94
CA ASP A 41 10.95 -10.48 25.79
C ASP A 41 10.21 -9.98 27.04
N ASP A 42 10.28 -10.71 28.16
CA ASP A 42 9.53 -10.44 29.38
C ASP A 42 10.38 -10.69 30.63
N ASP A 43 11.55 -10.05 30.70
CA ASP A 43 12.36 -10.09 31.93
C ASP A 43 11.70 -9.23 33.03
N ALA A 44 10.71 -9.83 33.70
CA ALA A 44 10.03 -9.25 34.86
C ALA A 44 11.02 -8.86 35.96
N VAL A 45 12.14 -9.60 36.10
CA VAL A 45 13.19 -9.30 37.08
C VAL A 45 13.94 -8.04 36.70
N ARG A 46 14.32 -7.88 35.43
CA ARG A 46 14.96 -6.64 34.95
C ARG A 46 14.05 -5.43 35.13
N ARG A 47 12.76 -5.56 34.82
CA ARG A 47 11.78 -4.48 35.04
C ARG A 47 11.70 -4.10 36.52
N GLU A 48 11.64 -5.08 37.41
CA GLU A 48 11.61 -4.85 38.86
C GLU A 48 12.90 -4.16 39.35
N VAL A 49 14.07 -4.60 38.87
CA VAL A 49 15.35 -3.96 39.20
C VAL A 49 15.40 -2.52 38.69
N GLN A 50 14.91 -2.25 37.48
CA GLN A 50 14.82 -0.90 36.93
C GLN A 50 13.92 0.02 37.79
N ILE A 51 12.77 -0.48 38.26
CA ILE A 51 11.88 0.26 39.16
C ILE A 51 12.61 0.59 40.47
N GLN A 52 13.26 -0.39 41.09
CA GLN A 52 13.99 -0.19 42.35
C GLN A 52 15.16 0.79 42.20
N LEU A 53 15.87 0.76 41.07
CA LEU A 53 16.93 1.71 40.77
C LEU A 53 16.41 3.13 40.57
N GLN A 54 15.26 3.27 39.91
CA GLN A 54 14.62 4.58 39.75
C GLN A 54 14.18 5.15 41.11
N GLU A 55 13.61 4.32 41.99
CA GLU A 55 13.26 4.72 43.36
C GLU A 55 14.50 5.08 44.19
N PHE A 56 15.56 4.28 44.09
CA PHE A 56 16.83 4.54 44.76
C PHE A 56 17.44 5.87 44.30
N LEU A 57 17.51 6.10 42.99
CA LEU A 57 18.05 7.35 42.43
C LEU A 57 17.23 8.55 42.90
N LEU A 58 15.90 8.42 42.90
CA LEU A 58 15.02 9.49 43.38
C LEU A 58 15.20 9.77 44.88
N SER A 59 15.34 8.72 45.68
CA SER A 59 15.63 8.83 47.11
C SER A 59 16.97 9.53 47.34
N ALA A 60 18.03 9.12 46.64
CA ALA A 60 19.35 9.73 46.71
C ALA A 60 19.31 11.22 46.32
N MET A 61 18.60 11.58 45.26
CA MET A 61 18.41 12.97 44.86
C MET A 61 17.62 13.78 45.89
N THR A 62 16.62 13.18 46.53
CA THR A 62 15.85 13.81 47.62
C THR A 62 16.70 14.01 48.88
N MET A 63 17.65 13.13 49.15
CA MET A 63 18.63 13.33 50.23
C MET A 63 19.61 14.43 49.87
N ALA A 64 20.14 14.44 48.64
CA ALA A 64 21.06 15.46 48.15
C ALA A 64 20.42 16.86 48.16
N SER A 65 19.11 16.96 47.87
CA SER A 65 18.38 18.24 47.82
C SER A 65 18.47 19.06 49.10
N LYS A 66 18.65 18.43 50.26
CA LYS A 66 18.83 19.13 51.54
C LYS A 66 20.08 20.02 51.56
N SER A 67 21.08 19.67 50.74
CA SER A 67 22.35 20.38 50.59
C SER A 67 22.41 21.26 49.34
N LEU A 68 21.37 21.26 48.50
CA LEU A 68 21.29 22.01 47.26
C LEU A 68 20.28 23.15 47.38
N GLU A 69 20.53 24.24 46.66
CA GLU A 69 19.59 25.34 46.44
C GLU A 69 19.37 25.49 44.94
N VAL A 70 18.11 25.41 44.49
CA VAL A 70 17.78 25.50 43.06
C VAL A 70 17.48 26.96 42.71
N VAL A 71 18.37 27.60 41.95
CA VAL A 71 18.36 29.07 41.75
C VAL A 71 17.35 29.54 40.69
N ASN A 72 17.00 28.69 39.71
CA ASN A 72 16.21 29.06 38.53
C ASN A 72 14.80 28.46 38.48
N ALA A 73 14.25 27.99 39.60
CA ALA A 73 12.87 27.50 39.66
C ALA A 73 12.19 27.86 40.99
N ASP A 74 10.87 27.95 40.95
CA ASP A 74 10.08 28.03 42.17
C ASP A 74 10.14 26.69 42.90
N THR A 75 10.84 26.69 44.04
CA THR A 75 11.05 25.48 44.86
C THR A 75 9.96 25.31 45.92
N VAL A 76 9.04 26.26 46.07
CA VAL A 76 8.05 26.23 47.15
C VAL A 76 7.11 25.04 46.98
N GLY A 77 7.22 24.05 47.88
CA GLY A 77 6.38 22.86 47.88
C GLY A 77 6.70 21.82 46.81
N LYS A 78 7.72 22.05 45.96
CA LYS A 78 8.09 21.11 44.89
C LYS A 78 9.18 20.15 45.34
N THR A 79 8.96 18.87 45.05
CA THR A 79 9.99 17.83 45.21
C THR A 79 10.99 17.90 44.05
N VAL A 80 12.20 17.34 44.25
CA VAL A 80 13.20 17.22 43.18
C VAL A 80 12.63 16.48 41.96
N LYS A 81 11.78 15.46 42.20
CA LYS A 81 11.06 14.75 41.13
C LYS A 81 10.26 15.72 40.25
N GLN A 82 9.47 16.58 40.87
CA GLN A 82 8.61 17.53 40.16
C GLN A 82 9.44 18.55 39.39
N LEU A 83 10.52 19.07 39.98
CA LEU A 83 11.42 19.99 39.27
C LEU A 83 12.05 19.36 38.02
N ILE A 84 12.47 18.09 38.11
CA ILE A 84 13.00 17.35 36.95
C ILE A 84 11.89 17.13 35.92
N MET A 85 10.69 16.69 36.32
CA MET A 85 9.58 16.41 35.41
C MET A 85 9.08 17.66 34.68
N GLU A 86 8.86 18.77 35.40
CA GLU A 86 8.47 20.05 34.78
C GLU A 86 9.53 20.54 33.79
N SER A 87 10.81 20.31 34.09
CA SER A 87 11.89 20.62 33.15
C SER A 87 11.88 19.73 31.92
N GLN A 88 11.46 18.46 32.04
CA GLN A 88 11.31 17.57 30.88
C GLN A 88 10.15 18.03 30.02
N GLU A 89 8.99 18.32 30.62
CA GLU A 89 7.81 18.83 29.91
C GLU A 89 8.07 20.16 29.18
N LYS A 90 8.95 21.02 29.70
CA LYS A 90 9.32 22.28 29.03
C LYS A 90 10.10 22.08 27.73
N TYR A 91 10.87 20.99 27.60
CA TYR A 91 11.76 20.75 26.46
C TYR A 91 11.39 19.52 25.63
N MET A 92 10.48 18.68 26.10
CA MET A 92 9.96 17.54 25.39
C MET A 92 8.55 17.87 24.90
N GLU A 93 8.37 17.83 23.59
CA GLU A 93 7.04 17.84 23.01
C GLU A 93 6.23 16.67 23.61
N PRO A 94 5.00 16.91 24.10
CA PRO A 94 4.17 15.84 24.62
C PRO A 94 3.92 14.80 23.53
N PHE A 95 3.80 13.53 23.91
CA PHE A 95 3.45 12.48 22.99
C PHE A 95 2.03 12.73 22.45
N ASP A 96 1.95 13.12 21.18
CA ASP A 96 0.67 13.31 20.50
C ASP A 96 0.08 11.94 20.13
N LEU A 97 -0.97 11.56 20.87
CA LEU A 97 -1.70 10.31 20.66
C LEU A 97 -2.42 10.29 19.31
N ASP A 98 -2.97 11.42 18.88
CA ASP A 98 -3.72 11.53 17.63
C ASP A 98 -2.76 11.41 16.43
N LEU A 99 -1.59 12.04 16.52
CA LEU A 99 -0.52 11.88 15.54
C LEU A 99 -0.03 10.44 15.48
N ASN A 100 0.15 9.78 16.64
CA ASN A 100 0.57 8.38 16.66
C ASN A 100 -0.47 7.45 16.01
N GLU A 101 -1.76 7.67 16.28
CA GLU A 101 -2.85 6.92 15.65
C GLU A 101 -2.91 7.17 14.14
N GLN A 102 -2.73 8.42 13.70
CA GLN A 102 -2.66 8.77 12.28
C GLN A 102 -1.47 8.08 11.59
N VAL A 103 -0.29 8.08 12.22
CA VAL A 103 0.90 7.38 11.71
C VAL A 103 0.63 5.88 11.60
N ARG A 104 0.03 5.25 12.63
CA ARG A 104 -0.34 3.83 12.58
C ARG A 104 -1.30 3.52 11.44
N LYS A 105 -2.32 4.36 11.24
CA LYS A 105 -3.30 4.21 10.17
C LYS A 105 -2.62 4.32 8.80
N MET A 106 -1.73 5.28 8.61
CA MET A 106 -0.97 5.44 7.37
C MET A 106 -0.07 4.24 7.08
N TYR A 107 0.58 3.66 8.10
CA TYR A 107 1.34 2.42 7.95
C TYR A 107 0.47 1.25 7.53
N GLN A 108 -0.74 1.12 8.10
CA GLN A 108 -1.68 0.07 7.73
C GLN A 108 -2.19 0.24 6.29
N GLU A 109 -2.56 1.47 5.89
CA GLU A 109 -2.97 1.77 4.51
C GLU A 109 -1.83 1.47 3.51
N TRP A 110 -0.60 1.81 3.87
CA TRP A 110 0.57 1.50 3.04
C TRP A 110 0.84 -0.01 2.93
N GLU A 111 0.67 -0.76 4.02
CA GLU A 111 0.80 -2.22 4.02
C GLU A 111 -0.26 -2.87 3.13
N ASP A 112 -1.52 -2.44 3.27
CA ASP A 112 -2.65 -2.92 2.46
C ASP A 112 -2.45 -2.67 0.96
N GLU A 113 -2.03 -1.46 0.57
CA GLU A 113 -1.75 -1.15 -0.84
C GLU A 113 -0.52 -1.91 -1.37
N THR A 114 0.50 -2.13 -0.54
CA THR A 114 1.67 -2.95 -0.93
C THR A 114 1.26 -4.40 -1.20
N VAL A 115 0.42 -4.99 -0.35
CA VAL A 115 -0.13 -6.34 -0.53
C VAL A 115 -0.98 -6.40 -1.80
N LYS A 116 -1.85 -5.41 -2.02
CA LYS A 116 -2.71 -5.33 -3.21
C LYS A 116 -1.91 -5.22 -4.51
N VAL A 117 -0.86 -4.41 -4.55
CA VAL A 117 0.05 -4.31 -5.70
C VAL A 117 0.77 -5.63 -5.93
N ALA A 118 1.27 -6.29 -4.88
CA ALA A 118 1.91 -7.59 -5.00
C ALA A 118 0.94 -8.64 -5.56
N GLN A 119 -0.30 -8.68 -5.07
CA GLN A 119 -1.35 -9.57 -5.57
C GLN A 119 -1.67 -9.27 -7.05
N LEU A 120 -1.85 -7.99 -7.41
CA LEU A 120 -2.11 -7.59 -8.80
C LEU A 120 -0.94 -7.95 -9.72
N ARG A 121 0.31 -7.84 -9.29
CA ARG A 121 1.48 -8.28 -10.09
C ARG A 121 1.50 -9.79 -10.27
N GLN A 122 1.09 -10.55 -9.24
CA GLN A 122 1.04 -11.99 -9.29
C GLN A 122 -0.11 -12.51 -10.17
N THR A 123 -1.31 -11.95 -10.03
CA THR A 123 -2.53 -12.47 -10.68
C THR A 123 -2.91 -11.72 -11.97
N GLY A 124 -2.44 -10.49 -12.13
CA GLY A 124 -2.79 -9.60 -13.25
C GLY A 124 -2.49 -10.22 -14.62
N PRO A 125 -1.26 -10.67 -14.90
CA PRO A 125 -0.92 -11.27 -16.20
C PRO A 125 -1.74 -12.52 -16.50
N ALA A 126 -1.97 -13.37 -15.50
CA ALA A 126 -2.79 -14.57 -15.65
C ALA A 126 -4.24 -14.21 -15.99
N LYS A 127 -4.81 -13.20 -15.31
CA LYS A 127 -6.18 -12.77 -15.55
C LYS A 127 -6.36 -12.11 -16.92
N ILE A 128 -5.38 -11.32 -17.36
CA ILE A 128 -5.38 -10.71 -18.70
C ILE A 128 -5.34 -11.80 -19.77
N ASN A 129 -4.45 -12.79 -19.62
CA ASN A 129 -4.35 -13.91 -20.55
C ASN A 129 -5.64 -14.76 -20.59
N GLU A 130 -6.27 -15.00 -19.44
CA GLU A 130 -7.54 -15.70 -19.35
C GLU A 130 -8.63 -14.97 -20.15
N VAL A 131 -8.79 -13.66 -19.92
CA VAL A 131 -9.79 -12.84 -20.63
C VAL A 131 -9.49 -12.79 -22.13
N TYR A 132 -8.23 -12.60 -22.52
CA TYR A 132 -7.82 -12.55 -23.91
C TYR A 132 -8.06 -13.87 -24.63
N ASN A 133 -7.65 -14.99 -24.04
CA ASN A 133 -7.82 -16.32 -24.65
C ASN A 133 -9.31 -16.68 -24.75
N ASN A 134 -10.11 -16.43 -23.71
CA ASN A 134 -11.55 -16.68 -23.76
C ASN A 134 -12.22 -15.85 -24.88
N SER A 135 -11.87 -14.57 -24.99
CA SER A 135 -12.40 -13.70 -26.06
C SER A 135 -11.93 -14.14 -27.45
N LYS A 136 -10.69 -14.57 -27.58
CA LYS A 136 -10.14 -15.10 -28.83
C LYS A 136 -10.84 -16.38 -29.26
N ASP A 137 -11.03 -17.33 -28.34
CA ASP A 137 -11.65 -18.63 -28.63
C ASP A 137 -13.13 -18.45 -29.00
N GLU A 138 -13.85 -17.55 -28.32
CA GLU A 138 -15.21 -17.17 -28.69
C GLU A 138 -15.26 -16.56 -30.09
N TYR A 139 -14.33 -15.65 -30.42
CA TYR A 139 -14.28 -15.02 -31.73
C TYR A 139 -13.93 -16.01 -32.85
N LEU A 140 -13.00 -16.94 -32.61
CA LEU A 140 -12.66 -18.00 -33.56
C LEU A 140 -13.84 -18.95 -33.78
N ALA A 141 -14.56 -19.35 -32.72
CA ALA A 141 -15.75 -20.18 -32.84
C ALA A 141 -16.87 -19.50 -33.67
N GLN A 142 -17.03 -18.18 -33.52
CA GLN A 142 -17.96 -17.40 -34.35
C GLN A 142 -17.54 -17.37 -35.82
N LEU A 143 -16.24 -17.20 -36.11
CA LEU A 143 -15.72 -17.23 -37.48
C LEU A 143 -15.87 -18.61 -38.12
N ASP A 144 -15.53 -19.68 -37.40
CA ASP A 144 -15.70 -21.05 -37.89
C ASP A 144 -17.17 -21.37 -38.17
N GLY A 145 -18.08 -20.90 -37.31
CA GLY A 145 -19.53 -20.99 -37.55
C GLY A 145 -19.97 -20.28 -38.83
N ARG A 146 -19.46 -19.07 -39.09
CA ARG A 146 -19.74 -18.32 -40.33
C ARG A 146 -19.17 -19.00 -41.57
N ILE A 147 -17.94 -19.52 -41.49
CA ILE A 147 -17.30 -20.27 -42.58
C ILE A 147 -18.11 -21.53 -42.89
N GLY A 148 -18.55 -22.27 -41.87
CA GLY A 148 -19.38 -23.46 -42.04
C GLY A 148 -20.72 -23.17 -42.73
N VAL A 149 -21.38 -22.07 -42.38
CA VAL A 149 -22.62 -21.62 -43.04
C VAL A 149 -22.37 -21.24 -44.51
N LEU A 150 -21.28 -20.52 -44.79
CA LEU A 150 -20.92 -20.13 -46.16
C LEU A 150 -20.58 -21.36 -47.01
N GLN A 151 -19.81 -22.31 -46.49
CA GLN A 151 -19.49 -23.57 -47.19
C GLN A 151 -20.75 -24.39 -47.48
N ALA A 152 -21.67 -24.51 -46.51
CA ALA A 152 -22.94 -25.21 -46.72
C ALA A 152 -23.79 -24.53 -47.81
N ARG A 153 -23.84 -23.19 -47.83
CA ARG A 153 -24.55 -22.42 -48.87
C ARG A 153 -23.93 -22.62 -50.25
N MET A 154 -22.60 -22.61 -50.35
CA MET A 154 -21.90 -22.88 -51.62
C MET A 154 -22.15 -24.30 -52.13
N MET A 155 -22.14 -25.31 -51.26
CA MET A 155 -22.46 -26.69 -51.64
C MET A 155 -23.91 -26.86 -52.11
N GLN A 156 -24.86 -26.17 -51.46
CA GLN A 156 -26.27 -26.17 -51.90
C GLN A 156 -26.45 -25.49 -53.26
N GLN A 157 -25.79 -24.35 -53.49
CA GLN A 157 -25.80 -23.69 -54.80
C GLN A 157 -25.20 -24.57 -55.90
N GLN A 158 -24.05 -25.20 -55.65
CA GLN A 158 -23.44 -26.13 -56.62
C GLN A 158 -24.32 -27.36 -56.90
N SER A 159 -25.09 -27.83 -55.91
CA SER A 159 -26.02 -28.94 -56.12
C SER A 159 -27.27 -28.50 -56.88
N ALA A 160 -27.77 -27.29 -56.64
CA ALA A 160 -28.92 -26.72 -57.34
C ALA A 160 -28.58 -26.38 -58.82
N ASP A 161 -27.39 -25.85 -59.09
CA ASP A 161 -26.93 -25.59 -60.46
C ASP A 161 -26.65 -26.88 -61.25
N HIS A 162 -26.51 -28.04 -60.58
CA HIS A 162 -26.30 -29.31 -61.26
C HIS A 162 -27.60 -30.08 -61.57
N ASP A 163 -28.72 -29.72 -60.95
CA ASP A 163 -30.02 -30.41 -61.14
C ASP A 163 -30.95 -29.73 -62.17
N ASP A 164 -30.52 -28.63 -62.79
CA ASP A 164 -31.24 -27.99 -63.91
C ASP A 164 -30.45 -28.05 -65.22
N SER A 165 -29.88 -29.23 -65.51
CA SER A 165 -29.30 -29.56 -66.81
C SER A 165 -30.22 -30.48 -67.61
N THR A 166 -31.45 -30.02 -67.84
CA THR A 166 -32.25 -30.42 -69.00
C THR A 166 -32.30 -29.27 -69.99
N ASP A 167 -31.69 -29.51 -71.15
CA ASP A 167 -31.91 -28.88 -72.46
C ASP A 167 -32.88 -27.68 -72.51
N ASP A 168 -32.36 -26.47 -72.66
CA ASP A 168 -32.54 -25.72 -73.91
C ASP A 168 -31.78 -24.39 -73.90
N ALA A 169 -31.37 -24.00 -75.10
CA ALA A 169 -30.60 -22.81 -75.41
C ALA A 169 -31.34 -21.50 -75.14
N ASP A 170 -30.62 -20.51 -74.58
CA ASP A 170 -30.61 -19.06 -74.87
C ASP A 170 -30.45 -18.20 -73.61
N ASP A 171 -29.21 -17.77 -73.38
CA ASP A 171 -28.77 -16.39 -73.12
C ASP A 171 -29.60 -15.43 -72.25
N HIS A 172 -30.24 -15.91 -71.19
CA HIS A 172 -30.64 -15.05 -70.08
C HIS A 172 -29.58 -15.07 -68.99
N ILE A 173 -28.59 -14.16 -69.12
CA ILE A 173 -27.78 -13.70 -67.99
C ILE A 173 -28.73 -13.51 -66.79
N ASN A 174 -28.54 -14.30 -65.74
CA ASN A 174 -29.38 -14.31 -64.56
C ASN A 174 -29.12 -13.05 -63.72
N TRP A 175 -29.60 -11.91 -64.24
CA TRP A 175 -29.46 -10.58 -63.67
C TRP A 175 -29.98 -10.51 -62.24
N GLU A 176 -30.97 -11.32 -61.89
CA GLU A 176 -31.54 -11.36 -60.56
C GLU A 176 -30.53 -11.95 -59.54
N HIS A 177 -29.82 -13.02 -59.89
CA HIS A 177 -28.77 -13.57 -59.03
C HIS A 177 -27.61 -12.59 -58.86
N ILE A 178 -27.14 -11.97 -59.96
CA ILE A 178 -26.06 -10.98 -59.93
C ILE A 178 -26.45 -9.76 -59.07
N LYS A 179 -27.70 -9.31 -59.18
CA LYS A 179 -28.23 -8.21 -58.37
C LYS A 179 -28.31 -8.59 -56.89
N GLN A 180 -28.73 -9.80 -56.57
CA GLN A 180 -28.78 -10.29 -55.19
C GLN A 180 -27.39 -10.39 -54.57
N ASP A 181 -26.40 -10.92 -55.29
CA ASP A 181 -25.01 -11.00 -54.83
C ASP A 181 -24.40 -9.60 -54.64
N TYR A 182 -24.72 -8.67 -55.55
CA TYR A 182 -24.28 -7.28 -55.44
C TYR A 182 -24.91 -6.58 -54.22
N VAL A 183 -26.20 -6.80 -53.95
CA VAL A 183 -26.88 -6.26 -52.77
C VAL A 183 -26.35 -6.89 -51.48
N ALA A 184 -26.07 -8.20 -51.48
CA ALA A 184 -25.48 -8.90 -50.34
C ALA A 184 -24.08 -8.36 -50.00
N SER A 185 -23.22 -8.20 -51.01
CA SER A 185 -21.87 -7.65 -50.81
C SER A 185 -21.89 -6.18 -50.37
N LEU A 186 -22.83 -5.36 -50.86
CA LEU A 186 -23.03 -4.00 -50.35
C LEU A 186 -23.46 -3.97 -48.89
N ASN A 187 -24.35 -4.88 -48.46
CA ASN A 187 -24.76 -4.97 -47.06
C ASN A 187 -23.62 -5.43 -46.15
N GLU A 188 -22.80 -6.39 -46.60
CA GLU A 188 -21.63 -6.84 -45.84
C GLU A 188 -20.56 -5.74 -45.72
N LEU A 189 -20.31 -5.00 -46.80
CA LEU A 189 -19.44 -3.83 -46.79
C LEU A 189 -19.94 -2.76 -45.82
N TYR A 190 -21.25 -2.49 -45.82
CA TYR A 190 -21.89 -1.52 -44.94
C TYR A 190 -21.80 -1.93 -43.46
N GLN A 191 -22.04 -3.20 -43.14
CA GLN A 191 -21.87 -3.73 -41.78
C GLN A 191 -20.42 -3.60 -41.31
N THR A 192 -19.46 -3.97 -42.16
CA THR A 192 -18.02 -3.84 -41.88
C THR A 192 -17.63 -2.37 -41.63
N GLN A 193 -18.21 -1.44 -42.40
CA GLN A 193 -18.03 0.01 -42.19
C GLN A 193 -18.60 0.48 -40.86
N GLN A 194 -19.72 -0.07 -40.38
CA GLN A 194 -20.29 0.27 -39.08
C GLN A 194 -19.47 -0.28 -37.90
N ASP A 195 -18.81 -1.42 -38.07
CA ASP A 195 -18.00 -2.02 -37.01
C ASP A 195 -16.57 -1.47 -36.94
N LEU A 196 -16.05 -0.92 -38.05
CA LEU A 196 -14.73 -0.28 -38.13
C LEU A 196 -14.48 0.78 -37.02
N PRO A 197 -15.40 1.72 -36.72
CA PRO A 197 -15.24 2.67 -35.62
C PRO A 197 -15.12 2.00 -34.25
N LYS A 198 -15.88 0.93 -33.99
CA LYS A 198 -15.82 0.21 -32.71
C LYS A 198 -14.50 -0.53 -32.57
N VAL A 199 -14.05 -1.17 -33.64
CA VAL A 199 -12.75 -1.86 -33.68
C VAL A 199 -11.61 -0.85 -33.48
N ARG A 200 -11.64 0.30 -34.16
CA ARG A 200 -10.66 1.38 -33.93
C ARG A 200 -10.66 1.88 -32.49
N TYR A 201 -11.84 2.15 -31.92
CA TYR A 201 -11.95 2.60 -30.53
C TYR A 201 -11.37 1.56 -29.55
N ASN A 202 -11.65 0.28 -29.78
CA ASN A 202 -11.11 -0.81 -28.95
C ASN A 202 -9.59 -0.91 -29.07
N VAL A 203 -9.04 -0.79 -30.29
CA VAL A 203 -7.59 -0.77 -30.52
C VAL A 203 -6.93 0.45 -29.87
N GLU A 204 -7.52 1.64 -29.98
CA GLU A 204 -7.01 2.85 -29.31
C GLU A 204 -7.06 2.71 -27.78
N LYS A 205 -8.13 2.11 -27.23
CA LYS A 205 -8.24 1.87 -25.79
C LYS A 205 -7.17 0.90 -25.29
N VAL A 206 -6.94 -0.19 -26.03
CA VAL A 206 -5.87 -1.15 -25.71
C VAL A 206 -4.50 -0.47 -25.82
N LYS A 207 -4.28 0.36 -26.84
CA LYS A 207 -3.04 1.13 -26.98
C LYS A 207 -2.81 2.07 -25.80
N ARG A 208 -3.83 2.86 -25.39
CA ARG A 208 -3.71 3.75 -24.22
C ARG A 208 -3.42 2.99 -22.92
N LEU A 209 -4.00 1.79 -22.75
CA LEU A 209 -3.71 0.93 -21.61
C LEU A 209 -2.27 0.40 -21.65
N MET A 210 -1.76 0.10 -22.84
CA MET A 210 -0.38 -0.34 -23.02
C MET A 210 0.61 0.81 -22.76
N ASP A 211 0.33 2.01 -23.27
CA ASP A 211 1.13 3.22 -23.03
C ASP A 211 1.18 3.54 -21.51
N PHE A 212 0.06 3.42 -20.79
CA PHE A 212 0.00 3.60 -19.33
C PHE A 212 0.80 2.55 -18.55
N LEU A 213 0.93 1.32 -19.08
CA LEU A 213 1.73 0.27 -18.47
C LEU A 213 3.23 0.35 -18.79
N GLU A 214 3.62 1.12 -19.82
CA GLU A 214 5.03 1.35 -20.17
C GLU A 214 5.62 2.60 -19.50
N GLU A 215 4.78 3.58 -19.10
CA GLU A 215 5.23 4.79 -18.40
C GLU A 215 5.37 4.65 -16.86
N ASP A 216 4.76 3.62 -16.24
CA ASP A 216 4.85 3.28 -14.79
C ASP A 216 5.72 2.04 -14.51
#